data_AF-A0A661Z752-F1
#
_entry.id   AF-A0A661Z752-F1
#
_cell.length_a   1.000
_cell.length_b   1.000
_cell.length_c   1.000
_cell.angle_alpha   90.00
_cell.angle_beta   90.00
_cell.angle_gamma   90.00
#
_symmetry.space_group_name_H-M   'P 1'
#
loop_
_entity.id
_entity.type
_entity.pdbx_description
1 polymer ?
#
loop_
_entity_poly.entity_id
_entity_poly.type
_entity_poly.pdbx_seq_one_letter_code
_entity_poly.pdbx_strand_id
1 'polypeptide(L)'
;MLLLDNLSFGGIKLFDPDGFTNLLLRFFFNFAVTTFIIRFIYYPVSKRRDYLFTYVMISTAIFLLILLLESVKLKVGFALGLFAVFGIIRYRTNQIPIKEMTYIFVLIAISVINGMTSKKISYSEILLTNALFIFALFFLERIWL
;
A
#
# COMPACT_ATOMS: atom_id res chain seq x y z
N MET A 1 -29.75 -16.47 2.81
CA MET A 1 -29.39 -15.04 2.74
C MET A 1 -29.75 -14.26 4.01
N LEU A 2 -30.70 -14.70 4.85
CA LEU A 2 -31.09 -14.04 6.12
C LEU A 2 -30.55 -14.70 7.42
N LEU A 3 -29.71 -15.75 7.32
CA LEU A 3 -29.33 -16.58 8.47
C LEU A 3 -27.92 -16.30 9.04
N LEU A 4 -27.09 -15.52 8.34
CA LEU A 4 -25.72 -15.19 8.79
C LEU A 4 -25.61 -13.84 9.51
N ASP A 5 -26.62 -12.97 9.38
CA ASP A 5 -26.62 -11.60 9.94
C ASP A 5 -26.71 -11.55 11.48
N ASN A 6 -27.01 -12.68 12.14
CA ASN A 6 -27.26 -12.73 13.59
C ASN A 6 -26.22 -13.52 14.40
N LEU A 7 -25.12 -13.96 13.79
CA LEU A 7 -24.02 -14.50 14.58
C LEU A 7 -23.16 -13.31 15.05
N SER A 8 -23.36 -12.89 16.29
CA SER A 8 -22.50 -11.93 16.98
C SER A 8 -21.76 -12.66 18.09
N PHE A 9 -20.44 -12.59 18.08
CA PHE A 9 -19.58 -13.12 19.15
C PHE A 9 -18.98 -11.91 19.88
N GLY A 10 -19.30 -11.75 21.16
CA GLY A 10 -18.79 -10.64 21.98
C GLY A 10 -19.24 -9.23 21.55
N GLY A 11 -20.36 -9.10 20.82
CA GLY A 11 -20.89 -7.81 20.36
C GLY A 11 -20.32 -7.32 19.03
N ILE A 12 -19.45 -8.10 18.37
CA ILE A 12 -18.93 -7.83 17.03
C ILE A 12 -19.73 -8.67 16.02
N LYS A 13 -20.23 -8.03 14.96
CA LYS A 13 -20.87 -8.74 13.84
C LYS A 13 -19.84 -9.66 13.17
N LEU A 14 -20.12 -10.95 13.04
CA LEU A 14 -19.15 -11.89 12.44
C LEU A 14 -18.91 -11.62 10.95
N PHE A 15 -19.92 -11.12 10.23
CA PHE A 15 -19.80 -10.86 8.80
C PHE A 15 -20.59 -9.61 8.43
N ASP A 16 -19.90 -8.64 7.83
CA ASP A 16 -20.50 -7.47 7.19
C ASP A 16 -20.20 -7.55 5.68
N PRO A 17 -21.18 -7.92 4.84
CA PRO A 17 -20.98 -8.09 3.40
C PRO A 17 -20.42 -6.84 2.72
N ASP A 18 -20.85 -5.65 3.15
CA ASP A 18 -20.43 -4.37 2.55
C ASP A 18 -18.98 -4.04 2.92
N GLY A 19 -18.60 -4.21 4.19
CA GLY A 19 -17.22 -4.04 4.63
C GLY A 19 -16.27 -5.06 4.00
N PHE A 20 -16.68 -6.32 3.91
CA PHE A 20 -15.88 -7.39 3.34
C PHE A 20 -15.63 -7.22 1.83
N THR A 21 -16.66 -6.88 1.06
CA THR A 21 -16.54 -6.63 -0.38
C THR A 21 -15.68 -5.41 -0.67
N ASN A 22 -15.85 -4.32 0.09
CA ASN A 22 -15.04 -3.12 -0.04
C ASN A 22 -13.56 -3.39 0.29
N LEU A 23 -13.29 -4.17 1.34
CA LEU A 23 -11.94 -4.60 1.69
C LEU A 23 -11.29 -5.37 0.55
N LEU A 24 -11.98 -6.39 0.00
CA LEU A 24 -11.45 -7.20 -1.08
C LEU A 24 -11.18 -6.37 -2.33
N LEU A 25 -12.13 -5.52 -2.75
CA LEU A 25 -11.98 -4.69 -3.95
C LEU A 25 -10.77 -3.75 -3.84
N ARG A 26 -10.65 -3.03 -2.70
CA ARG A 26 -9.51 -2.13 -2.49
C ARG A 26 -8.19 -2.89 -2.37
N PHE A 27 -8.21 -4.06 -1.73
CA PHE A 27 -7.03 -4.92 -1.60
C PHE A 27 -6.54 -5.37 -2.98
N PHE A 28 -7.42 -5.92 -3.81
CA PHE A 28 -7.06 -6.34 -5.17
C PHE A 28 -6.59 -5.17 -6.03
N PHE A 29 -7.23 -4.00 -5.91
CA PHE A 29 -6.79 -2.81 -6.62
C PHE A 29 -5.36 -2.40 -6.20
N ASN A 30 -5.10 -2.28 -4.90
CA ASN A 30 -3.78 -1.95 -4.40
C ASN A 30 -2.73 -2.99 -4.81
N PHE A 31 -3.06 -4.27 -4.62
CA PHE A 31 -2.19 -5.39 -4.96
C PHE A 31 -1.86 -5.44 -6.46
N ALA A 32 -2.84 -5.15 -7.33
CA ALA A 32 -2.63 -5.07 -8.77
C ALA A 32 -1.68 -3.92 -9.14
N VAL A 33 -1.91 -2.72 -8.59
CA VAL A 33 -1.06 -1.55 -8.84
C VAL A 33 0.37 -1.77 -8.36
N THR A 34 0.55 -2.26 -7.14
CA THR A 34 1.91 -2.47 -6.59
C THR A 34 2.62 -3.62 -7.27
N THR A 35 1.93 -4.72 -7.57
CA THR A 35 2.48 -5.81 -8.39
C THR A 35 2.87 -5.32 -9.78
N PHE A 36 2.08 -4.45 -10.40
CA PHE A 36 2.41 -3.87 -11.70
C PHE A 36 3.73 -3.10 -11.65
N ILE A 37 3.89 -2.20 -10.67
CA ILE A 37 5.13 -1.43 -10.47
C ILE A 37 6.32 -2.36 -10.24
N ILE A 38 6.17 -3.33 -9.33
CA ILE A 38 7.25 -4.25 -8.94
C ILE A 38 7.67 -5.12 -10.13
N ARG A 39 6.72 -5.64 -10.91
CA ARG A 39 6.99 -6.62 -11.97
C ARG A 39 7.39 -5.97 -13.29
N PHE A 40 6.78 -4.86 -13.68
CA PHE A 40 6.96 -4.25 -15.01
C PHE A 40 7.91 -3.05 -15.01
N ILE A 41 8.12 -2.38 -13.88
CA ILE A 41 9.04 -1.24 -13.79
C ILE A 41 10.32 -1.67 -13.08
N TYR A 42 10.20 -2.17 -11.85
CA TYR A 42 11.36 -2.47 -11.02
C TYR A 42 12.15 -3.71 -11.49
N TYR A 43 11.48 -4.85 -11.65
CA TYR A 43 12.14 -6.13 -11.98
C TYR A 43 13.00 -6.12 -13.26
N PRO A 44 12.55 -5.54 -14.41
CA PRO A 44 13.37 -5.55 -15.62
C PRO A 44 14.68 -4.78 -15.46
N VAL A 45 14.72 -3.79 -14.57
CA VAL A 45 15.89 -2.92 -14.37
C VAL A 45 16.81 -3.47 -13.28
N SER A 46 16.29 -3.85 -12.11
CA SER A 46 17.13 -4.31 -10.98
C SER A 46 17.56 -5.78 -11.12
N LYS A 47 16.76 -6.64 -11.78
CA LYS A 47 16.94 -8.11 -11.90
C LYS A 47 17.18 -8.87 -10.58
N ARG A 48 17.14 -8.21 -9.42
CA ARG A 48 17.31 -8.78 -8.09
C ARG A 48 15.98 -9.31 -7.56
N ARG A 49 15.90 -10.63 -7.34
CA ARG A 49 14.67 -11.29 -6.87
C ARG A 49 14.41 -11.08 -5.38
N ASP A 50 15.45 -10.79 -4.61
CA ASP A 50 15.39 -10.72 -3.15
C ASP A 50 14.46 -9.61 -2.62
N TYR A 51 14.31 -8.52 -3.39
CA TYR A 51 13.46 -7.39 -3.02
C TYR A 51 11.99 -7.55 -3.42
N LEU A 52 11.66 -8.45 -4.36
CA LEU A 52 10.29 -8.63 -4.85
C LEU A 52 9.34 -9.04 -3.73
N PHE A 53 9.76 -10.02 -2.92
CA PHE A 53 8.99 -10.48 -1.77
C PHE A 53 8.80 -9.36 -0.75
N THR A 54 9.89 -8.66 -0.43
CA THR A 54 9.88 -7.54 0.52
C THR A 54 8.90 -6.45 0.10
N TYR A 55 8.87 -6.10 -1.18
CA TYR A 55 8.00 -5.05 -1.71
C TYR A 55 6.52 -5.41 -1.66
N VAL A 56 6.18 -6.63 -2.08
CA VAL A 56 4.80 -7.11 -2.03
C VAL A 56 4.31 -7.21 -0.58
N MET A 57 5.14 -7.74 0.32
CA MET A 57 4.77 -7.91 1.73
C MET A 57 4.64 -6.58 2.47
N ILE A 58 5.56 -5.63 2.26
CA ILE A 58 5.45 -4.30 2.87
C ILE A 58 4.20 -3.57 2.36
N SER A 59 3.97 -3.58 1.04
CA SER A 59 2.77 -2.95 0.47
C SER A 59 1.48 -3.55 1.04
N THR A 60 1.41 -4.88 1.10
CA THR A 60 0.25 -5.61 1.65
C THR A 60 0.03 -5.29 3.12
N ALA A 61 1.09 -5.36 3.94
CA ALA A 61 1.00 -5.10 5.37
C ALA A 61 0.54 -3.67 5.67
N ILE A 62 1.12 -2.68 4.99
CA ILE A 62 0.77 -1.27 5.18
C ILE A 62 -0.65 -1.00 4.71
N PHE A 63 -1.07 -1.54 3.57
CA PHE A 63 -2.44 -1.39 3.09
C PHE A 63 -3.46 -1.93 4.09
N LEU A 64 -3.25 -3.16 4.59
CA LEU A 64 -4.16 -3.78 5.56
C LEU A 64 -4.18 -3.00 6.88
N LEU A 65 -3.03 -2.54 7.36
CA LEU A 65 -2.94 -1.71 8.57
C LEU A 65 -3.76 -0.43 8.40
N ILE A 66 -3.57 0.30 7.31
CA ILE A 66 -4.28 1.56 7.06
C ILE A 66 -5.78 1.34 6.90
N LEU A 67 -6.19 0.30 6.18
CA LEU A 67 -7.60 -0.01 5.97
C LEU A 67 -8.30 -0.36 7.30
N LEU A 68 -7.66 -1.16 8.15
CA LEU A 68 -8.21 -1.52 9.46
C LEU A 68 -8.25 -0.34 10.43
N LEU A 69 -7.37 0.66 10.24
CA LEU A 69 -7.32 1.88 11.03
C LEU A 69 -8.09 3.05 10.38
N GLU A 70 -8.88 2.83 9.32
CA GLU A 70 -9.63 3.88 8.62
C GLU A 70 -10.58 4.66 9.57
N SER A 71 -11.04 4.03 10.65
CA SER A 71 -11.88 4.63 11.68
C SER A 71 -11.15 5.61 12.61
N VAL A 72 -9.81 5.64 12.57
CA VAL A 72 -8.97 6.48 13.45
C VAL A 72 -8.46 7.70 12.69
N LYS A 73 -8.54 8.89 13.29
CA LYS A 73 -7.98 10.12 12.71
C LYS A 73 -6.45 10.10 12.77
N LEU A 74 -5.79 9.50 11.77
CA LEU A 74 -4.35 9.20 11.76
C LEU A 74 -3.38 10.36 11.49
N LYS A 75 -3.78 11.63 11.62
CA LYS A 75 -2.99 12.77 11.12
C LYS A 75 -1.57 12.87 11.73
N VAL A 76 -1.42 12.68 13.04
CA VAL A 76 -0.12 12.81 13.73
C VAL A 76 0.66 11.49 13.73
N GLY A 77 -0.03 10.36 13.93
CA GLY A 77 0.60 9.04 13.97
C GLY A 77 1.25 8.63 12.63
N PHE A 78 0.69 9.08 11.51
CA PHE A 78 1.24 8.76 10.20
C PHE A 78 2.60 9.44 9.93
N ALA A 79 2.70 10.74 10.25
CA ALA A 79 3.96 11.48 10.13
C ALA A 79 5.04 10.88 11.04
N LEU A 80 4.69 10.56 12.29
CA LEU A 80 5.60 9.90 13.24
C LEU A 80 6.05 8.51 12.75
N GLY A 81 5.13 7.71 12.19
CA GLY A 81 5.45 6.39 11.65
C GLY A 81 6.46 6.47 10.50
N LEU A 82 6.33 7.47 9.62
CA LEU A 82 7.25 7.65 8.49
C LEU A 82 8.66 8.04 8.95
N PHE A 83 8.77 8.91 9.96
CA PHE A 83 10.05 9.24 10.59
C PHE A 83 10.68 8.02 11.30
N ALA A 84 9.88 7.18 11.95
CA ALA A 84 10.35 5.96 12.59
C ALA A 84 10.92 4.96 11.57
N VAL A 85 10.22 4.78 10.42
CA VAL A 85 10.71 3.93 9.31
C VAL A 85 12.05 4.44 8.78
N PHE A 86 12.21 5.77 8.59
CA PHE A 86 13.50 6.34 8.18
C PHE A 86 14.61 6.15 9.21
N GLY A 87 14.30 6.25 10.50
CA GLY A 87 15.23 5.94 11.58
C GLY A 87 15.73 4.50 11.52
N ILE A 88 14.81 3.53 11.47
CA ILE A 88 15.14 2.09 11.40
C ILE A 88 15.98 1.78 10.15
N ILE A 89 15.60 2.32 9.00
CA ILE A 89 16.28 2.10 7.72
C ILE A 89 17.70 2.71 7.72
N ARG A 90 17.90 3.88 8.36
CA ARG A 90 19.21 4.55 8.43
C ARG A 90 20.22 3.83 9.31
N TYR A 91 19.79 3.19 10.39
CA TYR A 91 20.69 2.60 11.40
C TYR A 91 20.94 1.09 11.25
N ARG A 92 20.57 0.49 10.11
CA ARG A 92 20.88 -0.93 9.85
C ARG A 92 22.35 -1.14 9.45
N THR A 93 22.93 -2.27 9.86
CA THR A 93 24.34 -2.64 9.62
C THR A 93 24.69 -2.84 8.13
N ASN A 94 23.78 -3.41 7.35
CA ASN A 94 23.91 -3.50 5.88
C ASN A 94 23.03 -2.44 5.23
N GLN A 95 23.60 -1.39 4.65
CA GLN A 95 22.81 -0.32 4.04
C GLN A 95 21.97 -0.84 2.86
N ILE A 96 20.68 -0.51 2.83
CA ILE A 96 19.84 -0.75 1.64
C ILE A 96 20.34 0.22 0.55
N PRO A 97 20.54 -0.21 -0.70
CA PRO A 97 20.86 0.72 -1.78
C PRO A 97 19.79 1.80 -1.90
N ILE A 98 20.18 3.05 -2.15
CA ILE A 98 19.27 4.21 -2.17
C ILE A 98 18.04 3.96 -3.05
N LYS A 99 18.25 3.35 -4.23
CA LYS A 99 17.19 3.00 -5.17
C LYS A 99 16.12 2.10 -4.54
N GLU A 100 16.55 1.09 -3.80
CA GLU A 100 15.65 0.12 -3.19
C GLU A 100 14.85 0.75 -2.02
N MET A 101 15.46 1.68 -1.28
CA MET A 101 14.76 2.47 -0.26
C MET A 101 13.66 3.34 -0.87
N THR A 102 13.94 4.01 -2.00
CA THR A 102 12.95 4.85 -2.70
C THR A 102 11.74 4.04 -3.14
N TYR A 103 11.95 2.83 -3.68
CA TYR A 103 10.85 1.94 -4.06
C TYR A 103 9.99 1.53 -2.86
N ILE A 104 10.60 1.19 -1.72
CA ILE A 104 9.86 0.91 -0.47
C ILE A 104 8.98 2.11 -0.10
N PHE A 105 9.56 3.31 -0.14
CA PHE A 105 8.84 4.53 0.23
C PHE A 105 7.66 4.84 -0.68
N VAL A 106 7.86 4.70 -2.00
CA VAL A 106 6.80 4.89 -2.99
C VAL A 106 5.69 3.86 -2.82
N LEU A 107 6.03 2.59 -2.58
CA LEU A 107 5.04 1.53 -2.35
C LEU A 107 4.25 1.76 -1.06
N ILE A 108 4.88 2.26 0.01
CA ILE A 108 4.20 2.67 1.25
C ILE A 108 3.21 3.78 0.93
N ALA A 109 3.63 4.84 0.23
CA ALA A 109 2.76 5.97 -0.11
C ALA A 109 1.54 5.53 -0.94
N ILE A 110 1.74 4.72 -1.97
CA ILE A 110 0.67 4.16 -2.81
C ILE A 110 -0.31 3.34 -1.96
N SER A 111 0.21 2.45 -1.11
CA SER A 111 -0.59 1.56 -0.27
C SER A 111 -1.45 2.34 0.74
N VAL A 112 -0.91 3.44 1.27
CA VAL A 112 -1.61 4.32 2.20
C VAL A 112 -2.72 5.07 1.48
N ILE A 113 -2.43 5.68 0.33
CA ILE A 113 -3.41 6.42 -0.46
C ILE A 113 -4.57 5.51 -0.86
N ASN A 114 -4.27 4.30 -1.35
CA ASN A 114 -5.28 3.31 -1.72
C ASN A 114 -6.10 2.84 -0.51
N GLY A 115 -5.48 2.67 0.65
CA GLY A 115 -6.15 2.27 1.90
C GLY A 115 -7.05 3.37 2.48
N MET A 116 -6.66 4.64 2.36
CA MET A 116 -7.38 5.80 2.91
C MET A 116 -8.60 6.27 2.08
N THR A 117 -9.10 5.42 1.17
CA THR A 117 -10.22 5.74 0.27
C THR A 117 -11.52 5.94 1.06
N SER A 118 -11.74 7.15 1.60
CA SER A 118 -12.99 7.50 2.27
C SER A 118 -14.04 7.94 1.26
N LYS A 119 -15.33 7.96 1.64
CA LYS A 119 -16.46 8.39 0.78
C LYS A 119 -16.31 9.81 0.18
N LYS A 120 -15.36 10.61 0.67
CA LYS A 120 -15.05 11.96 0.18
C LYS A 120 -14.06 12.01 -0.98
N ILE A 121 -13.26 10.97 -1.18
CA ILE A 121 -12.24 10.91 -2.22
C ILE A 121 -12.85 10.19 -3.43
N SER A 122 -12.80 10.82 -4.59
CA SER A 122 -13.31 10.21 -5.82
C SER A 122 -12.39 9.07 -6.29
N TYR A 123 -12.98 8.00 -6.81
CA TYR A 123 -12.21 6.94 -7.47
C TYR A 123 -11.31 7.46 -8.60
N SER A 124 -11.71 8.57 -9.26
CA SER A 124 -10.91 9.23 -10.29
C SER A 124 -9.61 9.84 -9.73
N GLU A 125 -9.65 10.42 -8.53
CA GLU A 125 -8.48 11.02 -7.89
C GLU A 125 -7.45 9.95 -7.52
N ILE A 126 -7.92 8.82 -7.00
CA ILE A 126 -7.07 7.67 -6.64
C ILE A 126 -6.42 7.09 -7.90
N LEU A 127 -7.21 6.90 -8.96
CA LEU A 127 -6.70 6.37 -10.22
C LEU A 127 -5.65 7.29 -10.84
N LEU A 128 -5.90 8.60 -10.85
CA LEU A 128 -4.94 9.60 -11.33
C LEU A 128 -3.67 9.63 -10.46
N THR A 129 -3.80 9.54 -9.14
CA THR A 129 -2.65 9.52 -8.23
C THR A 129 -1.76 8.30 -8.46
N ASN A 130 -2.35 7.10 -8.60
CA ASN A 130 -1.62 5.89 -8.95
C ASN A 130 -0.97 6.00 -10.34
N ALA A 131 -1.68 6.55 -11.32
CA ALA A 131 -1.14 6.78 -12.65
C ALA A 131 0.06 7.72 -12.64
N LEU A 132 0.03 8.80 -11.83
CA LEU A 132 1.15 9.72 -11.67
C LEU A 132 2.38 9.02 -11.06
N PHE A 133 2.20 8.18 -10.04
CA PHE A 133 3.31 7.40 -9.49
C PHE A 133 3.91 6.45 -10.53
N ILE A 134 3.06 5.70 -11.23
CA ILE A 134 3.49 4.78 -12.31
C ILE A 134 4.24 5.55 -13.39
N PHE A 135 3.70 6.67 -13.84
CA PHE A 135 4.30 7.51 -14.88
C PHE A 135 5.64 8.08 -14.43
N ALA A 136 5.73 8.64 -13.22
CA ALA A 136 6.97 9.19 -12.68
C ALA A 136 8.06 8.13 -12.54
N LEU A 137 7.72 6.95 -11.99
CA LEU A 137 8.66 5.84 -11.89
C LEU A 137 9.11 5.38 -13.28
N PHE A 138 8.17 5.17 -14.21
CA PHE A 138 8.49 4.72 -15.56
C PHE A 138 9.37 5.72 -16.31
N PHE A 139 9.07 7.02 -16.20
CA PHE A 139 9.85 8.08 -16.85
C PHE A 139 11.29 8.12 -16.30
N LEU A 140 11.44 8.16 -14.98
CA LEU A 140 12.76 8.22 -14.34
C LEU A 140 13.59 6.96 -14.61
N GLU A 141 12.95 5.78 -14.59
CA GLU A 141 13.64 4.51 -14.71
C GLU A 141 14.04 4.15 -16.15
N ARG A 142 13.33 4.69 -17.16
CA ARG A 142 13.51 4.30 -18.56
C ARG A 142 14.06 5.39 -19.48
N ILE A 143 13.83 6.67 -19.16
CA ILE A 143 14.27 7.79 -19.99
C ILE A 143 15.49 8.49 -19.38
N TRP A 144 15.57 8.56 -18.05
CA TRP A 144 16.62 9.33 -17.38
C TRP A 144 17.83 8.49 -16.91
N LEU A 145 17.61 7.23 -16.53
CA LEU A 145 18.63 6.28 -16.04
C LEU A 145 18.92 5.18 -17.06
#